data_AF-A0A969EH53-F1
#
_entry.id   AF-A0A969EH53-F1
#
_cell.length_a   1.000
_cell.length_b   1.000
_cell.length_c   1.000
_cell.angle_alpha   90.00
_cell.angle_beta   90.00
_cell.angle_gamma   90.00
#
_symmetry.space_group_name_H-M   'P 1'
#
loop_
_entity.id
_entity.type
_entity.pdbx_description
1 polymer ?
#
loop_
_entity_poly.entity_id
_entity_poly.type
_entity_poly.pdbx_seq_one_letter_code
_entity_poly.pdbx_strand_id
1 'polypeptide(L)'
;MNSLIVNILTIGGIGCLVFTAFILFMAYSGIASEMRDEEGNFKKNRNLKTVLGGTLFIFFLIGILYVGNLYLMESAEESPGLFQLWINSFGIFFLIHLYDLVILDYFVVIKWHPKFLNLPDTHYYKSFRPHLHGFIKGIPIGVGASFIASVLTLVIN
;
A
#
# COMPACT_ATOMS: atom_id res chain seq x y z
N MET A 1 11.09 -18.84 -11.97
CA MET A 1 9.84 -18.89 -11.14
C MET A 1 10.15 -18.81 -9.65
N ASN A 2 11.18 -19.51 -9.15
CA ASN A 2 11.59 -19.40 -7.75
C ASN A 2 12.03 -17.96 -7.37
N SER A 3 12.80 -17.28 -8.22
CA SER A 3 13.23 -15.89 -8.00
C SER A 3 12.06 -14.92 -7.83
N LEU A 4 11.02 -15.06 -8.67
CA LEU A 4 9.82 -14.22 -8.62
C LEU A 4 9.09 -14.33 -7.27
N ILE A 5 8.80 -15.56 -6.82
CA ILE A 5 8.07 -15.79 -5.56
C ILE A 5 8.91 -15.30 -4.38
N VAL A 6 10.20 -15.64 -4.35
CA VAL A 6 11.12 -15.19 -3.30
C VAL A 6 11.19 -13.67 -3.23
N ASN A 7 11.25 -12.99 -4.39
CA ASN A 7 11.27 -11.54 -4.44
C ASN A 7 9.96 -10.92 -3.92
N ILE A 8 8.81 -11.45 -4.35
CA ILE A 8 7.49 -10.98 -3.87
C ILE A 8 7.41 -11.10 -2.35
N LEU A 9 7.81 -12.24 -1.79
CA LEU A 9 7.76 -12.46 -0.34
C LEU A 9 8.76 -11.60 0.41
N THR A 10 9.98 -11.44 -0.11
CA THR A 10 11.05 -10.67 0.54
C THR A 10 10.74 -9.18 0.52
N ILE A 11 10.54 -8.61 -0.67
CA ILE A 11 10.27 -7.19 -0.84
C ILE A 11 8.89 -6.83 -0.32
N GLY A 12 7.89 -7.69 -0.52
CA GLY A 12 6.56 -7.50 0.07
C GLY A 12 6.61 -7.50 1.60
N GLY A 13 7.34 -8.45 2.21
CA GLY A 13 7.50 -8.52 3.67
C GLY A 13 8.18 -7.28 4.25
N ILE A 14 9.28 -6.83 3.63
CA ILE A 14 9.93 -5.55 3.96
C ILE A 14 8.93 -4.40 3.75
N GLY A 15 8.18 -4.44 2.66
CA GLY A 15 7.18 -3.44 2.33
C GLY A 15 6.07 -3.31 3.34
N CYS A 16 5.63 -4.38 3.99
CA CYS A 16 4.67 -4.32 5.09
C CYS A 16 5.22 -3.51 6.28
N LEU A 17 6.51 -3.68 6.61
CA LEU A 17 7.16 -2.93 7.69
C LEU A 17 7.29 -1.45 7.33
N VAL A 18 7.79 -1.16 6.12
CA VAL A 18 7.94 0.21 5.63
C VAL A 18 6.58 0.90 5.50
N PHE A 19 5.56 0.19 5.03
CA PHE A 19 4.19 0.69 4.93
C PHE A 19 3.61 1.02 6.31
N THR A 20 3.84 0.17 7.32
CA THR A 20 3.43 0.47 8.70
C THR A 20 4.09 1.76 9.20
N ALA A 21 5.40 1.91 9.00
CA ALA A 21 6.11 3.14 9.35
C ALA A 21 5.56 4.36 8.60
N PHE A 22 5.23 4.20 7.32
CA PHE A 22 4.62 5.23 6.49
C PHE A 22 3.24 5.66 7.00
N ILE A 23 2.37 4.71 7.34
CA ILE A 23 1.03 5.00 7.91
C ILE A 23 1.16 5.69 9.27
N LEU A 24 2.09 5.25 10.13
CA LEU A 24 2.36 5.92 11.39
C LEU A 24 2.83 7.36 11.16
N PHE A 25 3.76 7.60 10.22
CA PHE A 25 4.19 8.94 9.85
C PHE A 25 3.01 9.81 9.38
N MET A 26 2.15 9.28 8.51
CA MET A 26 0.97 9.99 8.00
C MET A 26 -0.04 10.33 9.12
N ALA A 27 -0.20 9.43 10.10
CA ALA A 27 -1.04 9.65 11.27
C ALA A 27 -0.46 10.72 12.21
N TYR A 28 0.82 10.58 12.60
CA TYR A 28 1.48 11.52 13.52
C TYR A 28 1.67 12.92 12.95
N SER A 29 1.85 13.06 11.64
CA SER A 29 1.93 14.36 10.97
C SER A 29 0.58 15.06 10.82
N GLY A 30 -0.52 14.39 11.15
CA GLY A 30 -1.89 14.89 10.96
C GLY A 30 -2.35 14.88 9.50
N ILE A 31 -1.56 14.37 8.56
CA ILE A 31 -1.95 14.29 7.15
C ILE A 31 -3.13 13.33 6.98
N ALA A 32 -3.12 12.20 7.68
CA ALA A 32 -4.20 11.22 7.61
C ALA A 32 -5.57 11.83 8.03
N SER A 33 -5.59 12.64 9.10
CA SER A 33 -6.80 13.33 9.57
C SER A 33 -7.28 14.46 8.64
N GLU A 34 -6.42 14.98 7.78
CA GLU A 34 -6.79 15.95 6.75
C GLU A 34 -7.37 15.26 5.50
N MET A 35 -6.92 14.02 5.24
CA MET A 35 -7.40 13.22 4.12
C MET A 35 -8.73 12.54 4.41
N ARG A 36 -8.99 12.13 5.66
CA ARG A 36 -10.19 11.37 6.05
C ARG A 36 -11.02 12.04 7.15
N ASP A 37 -12.32 11.79 7.16
CA ASP A 37 -13.24 12.15 8.25
C ASP A 37 -13.33 11.05 9.33
N GLU A 38 -14.15 11.28 10.35
CA GLU A 38 -14.33 10.36 11.50
C GLU A 38 -15.05 9.06 11.11
N GLU A 39 -15.65 9.04 9.93
CA GLU A 39 -16.32 7.93 9.29
C GLU A 39 -15.40 7.20 8.31
N GLY A 40 -14.15 7.64 8.19
CA GLY A 40 -13.13 7.04 7.35
C GLY A 40 -13.29 7.35 5.86
N ASN A 41 -14.18 8.26 5.46
CA ASN A 41 -14.34 8.68 4.08
C ASN A 41 -13.30 9.73 3.71
N PHE A 42 -12.91 9.77 2.44
CA PHE A 42 -12.04 10.83 1.93
C PHE A 42 -12.77 12.17 1.93
N LYS A 43 -12.17 13.17 2.59
CA LYS A 43 -12.69 14.54 2.57
C LYS A 43 -12.62 15.08 1.15
N LYS A 44 -13.71 15.74 0.71
CA LYS A 44 -13.76 16.39 -0.63
C LYS A 44 -12.92 17.67 -0.70
N ASN A 45 -12.46 18.18 0.43
CA ASN A 45 -11.66 19.40 0.49
C ASN A 45 -10.27 19.14 -0.11
N ARG A 46 -9.84 20.01 -1.03
CA ARG A 46 -8.53 19.96 -1.69
C ARG A 46 -7.56 20.95 -1.05
N ASN A 47 -7.37 20.83 0.27
CA ASN A 47 -6.32 21.62 0.91
C ASN A 47 -4.93 21.07 0.53
N LEU A 48 -3.89 21.89 0.71
CA LEU A 48 -2.52 21.53 0.33
C LEU A 48 -2.06 20.23 1.02
N LYS A 49 -2.47 20.00 2.27
CA LYS A 49 -2.09 18.79 3.03
C LYS A 49 -2.71 17.53 2.44
N THR A 50 -3.98 17.57 2.03
CA THR A 50 -4.68 16.45 1.39
C THR A 50 -4.02 16.10 0.05
N VAL A 51 -3.68 17.11 -0.75
CA VAL A 51 -2.97 16.91 -2.03
C VAL A 51 -1.59 16.33 -1.78
N LEU A 52 -0.81 16.92 -0.86
CA LEU A 52 0.52 16.44 -0.50
C LEU A 52 0.48 15.00 0.00
N GLY A 53 -0.49 14.66 0.87
CA GLY A 53 -0.65 13.32 1.40
C GLY A 53 -0.99 12.28 0.32
N GLY A 54 -1.92 12.62 -0.58
CA GLY A 54 -2.25 11.76 -1.71
C GLY A 54 -1.07 11.57 -2.67
N THR A 55 -0.36 12.64 -2.99
CA THR A 55 0.85 12.59 -3.82
C THR A 55 1.92 11.73 -3.16
N LEU A 56 2.20 11.95 -1.88
CA LEU A 56 3.20 11.19 -1.14
C LEU A 56 2.85 9.69 -1.10
N PHE A 57 1.57 9.34 -0.87
CA PHE A 57 1.10 7.96 -0.91
C PHE A 57 1.29 7.32 -2.29
N ILE A 58 0.98 8.03 -3.37
CA ILE A 58 1.17 7.52 -4.75
C ILE A 58 2.66 7.29 -5.04
N PHE A 59 3.53 8.25 -4.70
CA PHE A 59 4.98 8.09 -4.89
C PHE A 59 5.54 6.95 -4.05
N PHE A 60 5.10 6.83 -2.80
CA PHE A 60 5.46 5.70 -1.94
C PHE A 60 5.06 4.37 -2.60
N LEU A 61 3.81 4.26 -3.05
CA LEU A 61 3.28 3.05 -3.65
C LEU A 61 4.02 2.67 -4.93
N ILE A 62 4.20 3.60 -5.88
CA ILE A 62 4.93 3.31 -7.12
C ILE A 62 6.40 3.02 -6.81
N GLY A 63 7.00 3.76 -5.88
CA GLY A 63 8.40 3.62 -5.50
C GLY A 63 8.75 2.23 -4.98
N ILE A 64 7.93 1.68 -4.07
CA ILE A 64 8.21 0.34 -3.54
C ILE A 64 8.06 -0.77 -4.59
N LEU A 65 7.08 -0.63 -5.50
CA LEU A 65 6.88 -1.57 -6.60
C LEU A 65 8.02 -1.50 -7.62
N TYR A 66 8.49 -0.29 -7.92
CA TYR A 66 9.65 -0.05 -8.79
C TYR A 66 10.92 -0.67 -8.21
N VAL A 67 11.23 -0.40 -6.93
CA VAL A 67 12.38 -1.03 -6.24
C VAL A 67 12.27 -2.54 -6.24
N GLY A 68 11.07 -3.08 -6.03
CA GLY A 68 10.83 -4.52 -6.11
C GLY A 68 11.10 -5.12 -7.47
N ASN A 69 10.86 -4.37 -8.56
CA ASN A 69 11.21 -4.82 -9.91
C ASN A 69 12.71 -4.72 -10.19
N LEU A 70 13.40 -3.68 -9.70
CA LEU A 70 14.85 -3.57 -9.82
C LEU A 70 15.55 -4.78 -9.18
N TYR A 71 15.13 -5.16 -7.97
CA TYR A 71 15.68 -6.33 -7.29
C TYR A 71 15.40 -7.64 -8.05
N LEU A 72 14.25 -7.75 -8.71
CA LEU A 72 13.96 -8.90 -9.57
C LEU A 72 14.87 -8.92 -10.80
N MET A 73 15.12 -7.78 -11.44
CA MET A 73 16.03 -7.69 -12.59
C MET A 73 17.45 -8.09 -12.23
N GLU A 74 17.93 -7.72 -11.04
CA GLU A 74 19.27 -8.05 -10.56
C GLU A 74 19.43 -9.54 -10.18
N SER A 75 18.35 -10.17 -9.70
CA SER A 75 18.39 -11.55 -9.18
C SER A 75 17.92 -12.62 -10.16
N ALA A 76 17.37 -12.23 -11.31
CA ALA A 76 16.92 -13.16 -12.33
C ALA A 76 18.08 -13.59 -13.27
N GLU A 77 18.10 -14.87 -13.65
CA GLU A 77 19.07 -15.40 -14.61
C GLU A 77 18.90 -14.80 -16.01
N GLU A 78 17.66 -14.45 -16.37
CA GLU A 78 17.29 -13.79 -17.61
C GLU A 78 16.54 -12.50 -17.31
N SER A 79 16.74 -11.48 -18.15
CA SER A 79 16.07 -10.18 -17.99
C SER A 79 14.54 -10.36 -18.03
N PRO A 80 13.83 -10.00 -16.96
CA PRO A 80 12.39 -10.24 -16.89
C PRO A 80 11.62 -9.33 -17.85
N GLY A 81 10.67 -9.91 -18.58
CA GLY A 81 9.78 -9.15 -19.46
C GLY A 81 8.71 -8.37 -18.69
N LEU A 82 7.98 -7.48 -19.39
CA LEU A 82 6.93 -6.61 -18.80
C LEU A 82 5.92 -7.39 -17.96
N PHE A 83 5.47 -8.55 -18.45
CA PHE A 83 4.48 -9.37 -17.75
C PHE A 83 5.01 -9.93 -16.42
N GLN A 84 6.27 -10.34 -16.37
CA GLN A 84 6.89 -10.85 -15.14
C GLN A 84 7.09 -9.74 -14.12
N LEU A 85 7.54 -8.55 -14.58
CA LEU A 85 7.63 -7.36 -13.74
C LEU A 85 6.27 -6.92 -13.20
N TRP A 86 5.22 -7.01 -14.02
CA TRP A 86 3.86 -6.65 -13.62
C TRP A 86 3.31 -7.62 -12.57
N ILE A 87 3.47 -8.93 -12.76
CA ILE A 87 3.12 -9.93 -11.75
C ILE A 87 3.91 -9.70 -10.46
N ASN A 88 5.22 -9.41 -10.56
CA ASN A 88 6.05 -9.13 -9.40
C ASN A 88 5.53 -7.93 -8.60
N SER A 89 5.32 -6.79 -9.27
CA SER A 89 4.76 -5.59 -8.67
C SER A 89 3.38 -5.84 -8.07
N PHE A 90 2.50 -6.52 -8.80
CA PHE A 90 1.16 -6.82 -8.30
C PHE A 90 1.20 -7.75 -7.08
N GLY A 91 2.09 -8.74 -7.08
CA GLY A 91 2.29 -9.64 -5.93
C GLY A 91 2.76 -8.89 -4.69
N ILE A 92 3.74 -7.99 -4.84
CA ILE A 92 4.23 -7.13 -3.75
C ILE A 92 3.11 -6.22 -3.24
N PHE A 93 2.41 -5.52 -4.16
CA PHE A 93 1.24 -4.71 -3.83
C PHE A 93 0.21 -5.52 -3.04
N PHE A 94 -0.17 -6.68 -3.56
CA PHE A 94 -1.23 -7.49 -2.98
C PHE A 94 -0.86 -8.00 -1.60
N LEU A 95 0.40 -8.36 -1.37
CA LEU A 95 0.88 -8.76 -0.04
C LEU A 95 0.76 -7.60 0.97
N ILE A 96 1.19 -6.40 0.60
CA ILE A 96 1.09 -5.19 1.46
C ILE A 96 -0.37 -4.82 1.70
N HIS A 97 -1.20 -4.87 0.66
CA HIS A 97 -2.63 -4.56 0.71
C HIS A 97 -3.41 -5.56 1.56
N LEU A 98 -3.03 -6.84 1.51
CA LEU A 98 -3.59 -7.88 2.37
C LEU A 98 -3.11 -7.73 3.82
N TYR A 99 -1.84 -7.37 4.02
CA TYR A 99 -1.30 -7.05 5.34
C TYR A 99 -2.05 -5.88 5.98
N ASP A 100 -2.35 -4.82 5.23
CA ASP A 100 -3.16 -3.69 5.69
C ASP A 100 -4.53 -4.18 6.19
N LEU A 101 -5.28 -4.91 5.36
CA LEU A 101 -6.60 -5.41 5.72
C LEU A 101 -6.59 -6.33 6.96
N VAL A 102 -5.62 -7.24 7.04
CA VAL A 102 -5.61 -8.28 8.09
C VAL A 102 -4.95 -7.74 9.36
N ILE A 103 -3.75 -7.20 9.26
CA ILE A 103 -2.95 -6.82 10.42
C ILE A 103 -3.35 -5.43 10.91
N LEU A 104 -3.35 -4.42 10.03
CA LEU A 104 -3.60 -3.05 10.45
C LEU A 104 -5.09 -2.82 10.71
N ASP A 105 -5.95 -3.08 9.74
CA ASP A 105 -7.39 -2.84 9.85
C ASP A 105 -8.06 -3.80 10.83
N TYR A 106 -7.89 -5.12 10.66
CA TYR A 106 -8.60 -6.07 11.52
C TYR A 106 -7.95 -6.24 12.90
N PHE A 107 -6.66 -6.58 12.98
CA PHE A 107 -6.04 -6.84 14.28
C PHE A 107 -5.78 -5.57 15.09
N VAL A 108 -5.24 -4.51 14.49
CA VAL A 108 -4.88 -3.29 15.22
C VAL A 108 -6.09 -2.37 15.40
N VAL A 109 -6.77 -1.97 14.31
CA VAL A 109 -7.84 -0.97 14.38
C VAL A 109 -9.12 -1.51 15.01
N ILE A 110 -9.59 -2.69 14.61
CA ILE A 110 -10.87 -3.23 15.09
C ILE A 110 -10.70 -4.06 16.38
N LYS A 111 -9.81 -5.06 16.37
CA LYS A 111 -9.75 -6.04 17.46
C LYS A 111 -9.02 -5.52 18.70
N TRP A 112 -7.84 -4.91 18.52
CA TRP A 112 -7.09 -4.33 19.62
C TRP A 112 -7.65 -2.96 20.03
N HIS A 113 -7.96 -2.13 19.03
CA HIS A 113 -8.54 -0.79 19.20
C HIS A 113 -7.84 0.04 20.31
N PRO A 114 -6.52 0.26 20.18
CA PRO A 114 -5.73 0.83 21.26
C PRO A 114 -6.09 2.29 21.55
N LYS A 115 -6.27 2.61 22.85
CA LYS A 115 -6.64 3.96 23.30
C LYS A 115 -5.64 5.05 22.90
N PHE A 116 -4.35 4.72 22.77
CA PHE A 116 -3.32 5.71 22.40
C PHE A 116 -3.45 6.23 20.96
N LEU A 117 -4.17 5.52 20.09
CA LEU A 117 -4.45 5.99 18.73
C LEU A 117 -5.62 6.98 18.67
N ASN A 118 -6.36 7.17 19.77
CA ASN A 118 -7.55 8.04 19.83
C ASN A 118 -8.53 7.81 18.67
N LEU A 119 -8.76 6.55 18.31
CA LEU A 119 -9.64 6.19 17.20
C LEU A 119 -11.09 6.55 17.55
N PRO A 120 -11.86 7.13 16.61
CA PRO A 120 -13.28 7.40 16.82
C PRO A 120 -14.10 6.12 17.06
N ASP A 121 -15.14 6.24 17.89
CA ASP A 121 -16.07 5.17 18.20
C ASP A 121 -17.15 4.96 17.11
N THR A 122 -16.77 4.98 15.83
CA THR A 122 -17.71 4.90 14.69
C THR A 122 -17.83 3.48 14.10
N HIS A 123 -18.83 3.26 13.24
CA HIS A 123 -18.99 1.98 12.53
C HIS A 123 -17.76 1.62 11.69
N TYR A 124 -17.02 2.61 11.17
CA TYR A 124 -15.79 2.39 10.41
C TYR A 124 -14.75 1.66 11.26
N TYR A 125 -14.41 2.19 12.44
CA TYR A 125 -13.36 1.64 13.29
C TYR A 125 -13.75 0.40 14.11
N LYS A 126 -15.03 0.00 14.07
CA LYS A 126 -15.56 -1.15 14.83
C LYS A 126 -16.03 -2.32 13.98
N SER A 127 -16.09 -2.17 12.66
CA SER A 127 -16.66 -3.18 11.76
C SER A 127 -15.68 -3.53 10.66
N PHE A 128 -15.57 -4.81 10.32
CA PHE A 128 -14.67 -5.27 9.25
C PHE A 128 -15.17 -4.90 7.84
N ARG A 129 -16.49 -4.74 7.67
CA ARG A 129 -17.11 -4.58 6.35
C ARG A 129 -16.63 -3.35 5.56
N PRO A 130 -16.48 -2.14 6.16
CA PRO A 130 -15.95 -0.97 5.45
C PRO A 130 -14.52 -1.18 4.94
N HIS A 131 -13.67 -1.84 5.74
CA HIS A 131 -12.29 -2.14 5.38
C HIS A 131 -12.20 -3.15 4.24
N LEU A 132 -12.99 -4.23 4.28
CA LEU A 132 -13.07 -5.19 3.18
C LEU A 132 -13.55 -4.54 1.88
N HIS A 133 -14.53 -3.63 1.95
CA HIS A 133 -14.99 -2.87 0.78
C HIS A 133 -13.90 -1.96 0.22
N GLY A 134 -13.14 -1.30 1.10
CA GLY A 134 -11.96 -0.52 0.75
C GLY A 134 -10.89 -1.37 0.07
N PHE A 135 -10.62 -2.56 0.62
CA PHE A 135 -9.67 -3.52 0.05
C PHE A 135 -10.05 -3.91 -1.39
N ILE A 136 -11.31 -4.30 -1.62
CA ILE A 136 -11.79 -4.68 -2.96
C ILE A 136 -11.68 -3.50 -3.94
N LYS A 137 -12.05 -2.29 -3.50
CA LYS A 137 -11.91 -1.06 -4.31
C LYS A 137 -10.45 -0.68 -4.59
N GLY A 138 -9.52 -1.08 -3.73
CA GLY A 138 -8.09 -0.86 -3.91
C GLY A 138 -7.46 -1.74 -4.98
N ILE A 139 -8.05 -2.91 -5.30
CA ILE A 139 -7.46 -3.85 -6.26
C ILE A 139 -7.25 -3.22 -7.65
N PRO A 140 -8.23 -2.54 -8.28
CA PRO A 140 -8.01 -1.87 -9.57
C PRO A 140 -6.89 -0.81 -9.53
N ILE A 141 -6.75 -0.09 -8.41
CA ILE A 141 -5.68 0.90 -8.22
C ILE A 141 -4.33 0.18 -8.18
N GLY A 142 -4.24 -0.93 -7.45
CA GLY A 142 -3.05 -1.76 -7.39
C GLY A 142 -2.65 -2.35 -8.73
N VAL A 143 -3.63 -2.82 -9.51
CA VAL A 143 -3.41 -3.30 -10.88
C VAL A 143 -2.77 -2.20 -11.74
N GLY A 144 -3.33 -0.98 -11.71
CA GLY A 144 -2.81 0.15 -12.47
C GLY A 144 -1.43 0.63 -11.99
N ALA A 145 -1.25 0.79 -10.67
CA ALA A 145 0.02 1.21 -10.09
C ALA A 145 1.15 0.21 -10.37
N SER A 146 0.84 -1.09 -10.29
CA SER A 146 1.79 -2.16 -10.62
C SER A 146 2.19 -2.10 -12.09
N PHE A 147 1.24 -1.89 -13.00
CA PHE A 147 1.53 -1.77 -14.42
C PHE A 147 2.43 -0.55 -14.70
N ILE A 148 2.11 0.61 -14.11
CA ILE A 148 2.93 1.82 -14.22
C ILE A 148 4.36 1.57 -13.71
N ALA A 149 4.52 0.95 -12.54
CA ALA A 149 5.83 0.65 -11.99
C ALA A 149 6.66 -0.27 -12.90
N SER A 150 6.03 -1.27 -13.53
CA SER A 150 6.69 -2.17 -14.47
C SER A 150 7.11 -1.48 -15.76
N VAL A 151 6.25 -0.61 -16.32
CA VAL A 151 6.60 0.19 -17.50
C VAL A 151 7.75 1.15 -17.17
N LEU A 152 7.69 1.84 -16.04
CA LEU A 152 8.78 2.71 -15.58
C LEU A 152 10.09 1.93 -15.43
N THR A 153 10.02 0.71 -14.91
CA THR A 153 11.21 -0.14 -14.77
C THR A 153 11.88 -0.41 -16.11
N LEU A 154 11.11 -0.85 -17.12
CA LEU A 154 11.63 -1.19 -18.45
C LEU A 154 12.05 0.00 -19.31
N VAL A 155 11.47 1.18 -19.08
CA VAL A 155 11.82 2.38 -19.86
C VAL A 155 13.09 3.03 -19.33
N ILE A 156 13.34 2.92 -18.03
CA ILE A 156 14.47 3.60 -17.36
C ILE A 156 15.72 2.71 -17.32
N ASN A 157 15.57 1.38 -17.33
CA ASN A 157 16.68 0.40 -17.21
C ASN A 157 16.65 -0.60 -18.36
#